data_AF-A0A4U7EYC9-F1
#
_entry.id   AF-A0A4U7EYC9-F1
#
_cell.length_a   1.000
_cell.length_b   1.000
_cell.length_c   1.000
_cell.angle_alpha   90.00
_cell.angle_beta   90.00
_cell.angle_gamma   90.00
#
_symmetry.space_group_name_H-M   'P 1'
#
loop_
_entity.id
_entity.type
_entity.pdbx_description
1 polymer ?
#
loop_
_entity_poly.entity_id
_entity_poly.type
_entity_poly.pdbx_seq_one_letter_code
_entity_poly.pdbx_strand_id
1 'polypeptide(L)' 'DDDDVGPGVENITGIGPAYAERLAEVGIETIEELAAADAGDVAERTSVGEKRAATWIERANEF' A
#
# COMPACT_ATOMS: atom_id res chain seq x y z
N ASP A 1 -6.16 9.10 -19.05
CA ASP A 1 -5.48 8.23 -18.08
C ASP A 1 -5.44 9.04 -16.80
N ASP A 2 -6.50 9.06 -15.98
CA ASP A 2 -7.30 7.95 -15.43
C ASP A 2 -6.50 7.06 -14.45
N ASP A 3 -5.60 7.67 -13.67
CA ASP A 3 -5.19 7.13 -12.37
C ASP A 3 -6.14 7.75 -11.32
N ASP A 4 -7.24 7.06 -11.00
CA ASP A 4 -8.40 7.60 -10.30
C ASP A 4 -8.09 8.05 -8.85
N VAL A 5 -7.85 9.36 -8.73
CA VAL A 5 -8.06 10.32 -7.63
C VAL A 5 -7.14 10.32 -6.39
N GLY A 6 -5.95 9.71 -6.39
CA GLY A 6 -5.03 9.83 -5.25
C GLY A 6 -3.54 9.63 -5.56
N PRO A 7 -2.63 10.10 -4.68
CA PRO A 7 -1.22 9.73 -4.75
C PRO A 7 -1.07 8.20 -4.66
N GLY A 8 -0.27 7.62 -5.55
CA GLY A 8 -0.02 6.17 -5.58
C GLY A 8 0.81 5.70 -4.37
N VAL A 9 0.66 4.43 -4.01
CA VAL A 9 1.38 3.80 -2.87
C VAL A 9 2.91 3.89 -2.98
N GLU A 10 3.45 4.07 -4.18
CA GLU A 10 4.89 4.28 -4.43
C GLU A 10 5.46 5.58 -3.80
N ASN A 11 4.60 6.52 -3.40
CA ASN A 11 5.01 7.72 -2.67
C ASN A 11 5.32 7.43 -1.18
N ILE A 12 4.87 6.29 -0.65
CA ILE A 12 5.16 5.88 0.72
C ILE A 12 6.60 5.41 0.80
N THR A 13 7.37 6.00 1.72
CA THR A 13 8.76 5.58 1.95
C THR A 13 8.82 4.08 2.25
N GLY A 14 9.63 3.35 1.49
CA GLY A 14 9.79 1.90 1.64
C GLY A 14 8.84 1.05 0.79
N ILE A 15 7.91 1.66 0.05
CA ILE A 15 7.18 1.01 -1.05
C ILE A 15 7.90 1.40 -2.35
N GLY A 16 8.62 0.45 -2.93
CA GLY A 16 9.17 0.58 -4.28
C GLY A 16 8.23 0.00 -5.33
N PRO A 17 8.58 0.11 -6.62
CA PRO A 17 7.74 -0.38 -7.73
C PRO A 17 7.37 -1.86 -7.59
N ALA A 18 8.27 -2.70 -7.06
CA ALA A 18 7.99 -4.12 -6.84
C ALA A 18 6.96 -4.39 -5.72
N TYR A 19 6.80 -3.48 -4.76
CA TYR A 19 5.75 -3.61 -3.74
C TYR A 19 4.47 -2.92 -4.20
N ALA A 20 4.57 -1.81 -4.93
CA ALA A 20 3.43 -1.16 -5.56
C ALA A 20 2.70 -2.12 -6.51
N GLU A 21 3.43 -2.86 -7.35
CA GLU A 21 2.83 -3.89 -8.23
C GLU A 21 2.08 -4.97 -7.43
N ARG A 22 2.68 -5.49 -6.35
CA ARG A 22 1.99 -6.47 -5.48
C ARG A 22 0.77 -5.91 -4.77
N LEU A 23 0.81 -4.63 -4.40
CA LEU A 23 -0.33 -3.94 -3.81
C LEU A 23 -1.44 -3.75 -4.85
N ALA A 24 -1.09 -3.38 -6.08
CA ALA A 24 -2.03 -3.30 -7.20
C ALA A 24 -2.67 -4.66 -7.52
N GLU A 25 -1.90 -5.76 -7.46
CA GLU A 25 -2.43 -7.13 -7.63
C GLU A 25 -3.51 -7.50 -6.61
N VAL A 26 -3.53 -6.84 -5.44
CA VAL A 26 -4.52 -7.07 -4.38
C VAL A 26 -5.62 -6.01 -4.34
N GLY A 27 -5.59 -5.04 -5.26
CA GLY A 27 -6.53 -3.92 -5.38
C GLY A 27 -6.19 -2.72 -4.50
N ILE A 28 -4.91 -2.46 -4.26
CA ILE A 28 -4.42 -1.32 -3.49
C ILE A 28 -3.43 -0.55 -4.36
N GLU A 29 -3.88 0.52 -4.98
CA GLU A 29 -3.08 1.31 -5.94
C GLU A 29 -2.75 2.69 -5.36
N THR A 30 -3.63 3.20 -4.51
CA THR A 30 -3.55 4.53 -3.90
C THR A 30 -3.19 4.48 -2.41
N ILE A 31 -2.68 5.60 -1.91
CA ILE A 31 -2.42 5.78 -0.48
C ILE A 31 -3.70 5.64 0.36
N GLU A 32 -4.83 6.14 -0.13
CA GLU A 32 -6.11 6.05 0.58
C GLU A 32 -6.58 4.59 0.74
N GLU A 33 -6.45 3.78 -0.32
CA GLU A 33 -6.74 2.35 -0.26
C GLU A 33 -5.82 1.63 0.72
N LEU A 34 -4.53 1.98 0.71
CA LEU A 34 -3.56 1.42 1.65
C LEU A 34 -3.88 1.82 3.09
N ALA A 35 -4.23 3.08 3.34
CA ALA A 35 -4.61 3.56 4.66
C ALA A 35 -5.87 2.87 5.21
N ALA A 36 -6.80 2.49 4.32
CA ALA A 36 -8.01 1.77 4.64
C ALA A 36 -7.83 0.24 4.75
N ALA A 37 -6.69 -0.29 4.33
CA ALA A 37 -6.41 -1.72 4.34
C ALA A 37 -5.99 -2.25 5.72
N ASP A 38 -6.18 -3.56 5.94
CA ASP A 38 -5.70 -4.25 7.14
C ASP A 38 -4.24 -4.73 6.96
N ALA A 39 -3.42 -4.55 7.99
CA ALA A 39 -2.00 -4.91 7.95
C ALA A 39 -1.77 -6.42 7.80
N GLY A 40 -2.63 -7.25 8.39
CA GLY A 40 -2.58 -8.70 8.27
C GLY A 40 -2.94 -9.16 6.87
N ASP A 41 -4.03 -8.63 6.30
CA ASP A 41 -4.43 -8.91 4.92
C ASP A 41 -3.37 -8.47 3.90
N VAL A 42 -2.85 -7.24 4.05
CA VAL A 42 -1.79 -6.74 3.16
C VAL A 42 -0.54 -7.62 3.28
N ALA A 43 -0.15 -8.00 4.49
CA ALA A 43 1.01 -8.85 4.72
C ALA A 43 0.87 -10.23 4.07
N GLU A 44 -0.29 -10.87 4.24
CA GLU A 44 -0.57 -12.17 3.64
C GLU A 44 -0.56 -12.10 2.11
N ARG A 45 -1.30 -11.13 1.54
CA ARG A 45 -1.51 -11.06 0.10
C ARG A 45 -0.29 -10.54 -0.66
N THR A 46 0.52 -9.67 -0.06
CA THR A 46 1.76 -9.15 -0.66
C THR A 46 3.03 -9.90 -0.26
N SER A 47 2.90 -10.95 0.57
CA SER A 47 4.01 -11.76 1.09
C SER A 47 5.06 -10.92 1.85
N VAL A 48 4.61 -9.91 2.59
CA VAL A 48 5.47 -9.09 3.45
C VAL A 48 5.21 -9.39 4.92
N GLY A 49 6.11 -8.95 5.80
CA GLY A 49 5.86 -9.07 7.23
C GLY A 49 4.78 -8.09 7.68
N GLU A 50 3.89 -8.52 8.58
CA GLU A 50 2.82 -7.70 9.19
C GLU A 50 3.33 -6.36 9.72
N LYS A 51 4.51 -6.34 10.35
CA LYS A 51 5.15 -5.10 10.81
C LYS A 51 5.43 -4.11 9.69
N ARG A 52 5.84 -4.58 8.51
CA ARG A 52 6.08 -3.70 7.36
C ARG A 52 4.77 -3.17 6.80
N ALA A 53 3.77 -4.04 6.63
CA ALA A 53 2.45 -3.64 6.18
C ALA A 53 1.85 -2.58 7.13
N ALA A 54 1.93 -2.80 8.44
CA ALA A 54 1.51 -1.83 9.45
C ALA A 54 2.25 -0.48 9.33
N THR A 55 3.57 -0.48 9.11
CA THR A 55 4.33 0.76 8.88
C THR A 55 3.88 1.49 7.62
N TRP A 56 3.54 0.76 6.56
CA TRP A 56 3.04 1.37 5.33
C TRP A 56 1.67 2.00 5.51
N ILE A 57 0.76 1.31 6.21
CA ILE A 57 -0.58 1.81 6.54
C ILE A 57 -0.50 3.03 7.46
N GLU A 58 0.38 3.01 8.47
CA GLU A 58 0.61 4.16 9.35
C GLU A 58 1.06 5.39 8.55
N ARG A 59 2.06 5.22 7.68
CA ARG A 59 2.52 6.31 6.80
C ARG A 59 1.45 6.78 5.82
N ALA A 60 0.61 5.88 5.35
CA ALA A 60 -0.50 6.22 4.47
C ALA A 60 -1.56 7.07 5.19
N ASN A 61 -1.79 6.82 6.49
CA ASN A 61 -2.65 7.65 7.33
C ASN A 61 -2.05 9.02 7.68
N GLU A 62 -0.72 9.18 7.54
CA GLU A 62 0.00 10.45 7.79
C GLU A 62 0.22 11.30 6.53
N PHE A 63 -0.14 10.79 5.35
CA PHE A 63 0.07 11.44 4.06
C PHE A 63 -1.04 12.47 3.77
#